data_AF-A0A497LA82-F1
#
_entry.id   AF-A0A497LA82-F1
#
_cell.length_a   1.000
_cell.length_b   1.000
_cell.length_c   1.000
_cell.angle_alpha   90.00
_cell.angle_beta   90.00
_cell.angle_gamma   90.00
#
_symmetry.space_group_name_H-M   'P 1'
#
loop_
_entity.id
_entity.type
_entity.pdbx_description
1 polymer ?
#
loop_
_entity_poly.entity_id
_entity_poly.type
_entity_poly.pdbx_seq_one_letter_code
_entity_poly.pdbx_strand_id
1 'polypeptide(L)'
;MEGARLLLKIPGPERLELVGRFLSQEIGLEELPKVLGELLAEEAGPEDVKAFLEFVLTSLKALREKGRDSLVADLVRLGFGESEAAELADALKAAIPTPERDAALLKELGREELARLAEGWVSLRLGDYEDTDELAEALGLPRRTVLAAERFLNALLDEVLSGELSVRRLPEVLSERYGLGREEASVLAEVVGDNLEALFRVAVYRLLKELKEKE
;
A
#
# COMPACT_ATOMS: atom_id res chain seq x y z
N MET A 1 4.58 23.12 2.61
CA MET A 1 5.33 23.68 3.77
C MET A 1 4.52 23.57 5.07
N GLU A 2 3.20 23.75 5.03
CA GLU A 2 2.34 23.69 6.22
C GLU A 2 2.41 22.35 6.95
N GLY A 3 2.41 21.22 6.23
CA GLY A 3 2.57 19.90 6.85
C GLY A 3 3.87 19.70 7.65
N ALA A 4 5.00 20.20 7.15
CA ALA A 4 6.26 20.14 7.88
C ALA A 4 6.23 21.02 9.14
N ARG A 5 5.61 22.21 9.06
CA ARG A 5 5.44 23.11 10.21
C ARG A 5 4.52 22.53 11.26
N LEU A 6 3.44 21.86 10.85
CA LEU A 6 2.53 21.16 11.76
C LEU A 6 3.29 20.08 12.54
N LEU A 7 4.01 19.20 11.83
CA LEU A 7 4.78 18.14 12.47
C LEU A 7 5.87 18.68 13.41
N LEU A 8 6.51 19.79 13.05
CA LEU A 8 7.53 20.43 13.89
C LEU A 8 6.99 20.96 15.24
N LYS A 9 5.67 21.12 15.40
CA LYS A 9 5.06 21.41 16.70
C LYS A 9 5.05 20.19 17.64
N ILE A 10 5.10 18.98 17.08
CA ILE A 10 5.07 17.71 17.82
C ILE A 10 6.50 17.33 18.21
N PRO A 11 6.76 16.92 19.47
CA PRO A 11 8.04 16.36 19.88
C PRO A 11 8.54 15.25 18.96
N GLY A 12 9.86 15.24 18.66
CA GLY A 12 10.43 14.32 17.66
C GLY A 12 10.08 12.83 17.85
N PRO A 13 10.17 12.25 19.06
CA PRO A 13 9.79 10.85 19.29
C PRO A 13 8.31 10.57 18.94
N GLU A 14 7.41 11.44 19.39
CA GLU A 14 5.96 11.31 19.16
C GLU A 14 5.61 11.55 17.69
N ARG A 15 6.36 12.42 17.00
CA ARG A 15 6.22 12.68 15.56
C ARG A 15 6.57 11.45 14.72
N LEU A 16 7.70 10.80 15.02
CA LEU A 16 8.12 9.57 14.34
C LEU A 16 7.10 8.46 14.60
N GLU A 17 6.63 8.34 15.83
CA GLU A 17 5.60 7.37 16.21
C GLU A 17 4.29 7.61 15.45
N LEU A 18 3.78 8.86 15.41
CA LEU A 18 2.58 9.24 14.66
C LEU A 18 2.69 8.83 13.19
N VAL A 19 3.80 9.20 12.54
CA VAL A 19 4.00 8.88 11.12
C VAL A 19 4.10 7.36 10.94
N GLY A 20 4.84 6.65 11.79
CA GLY A 20 4.95 5.20 11.74
C GLY A 20 3.62 4.47 11.90
N ARG A 21 2.80 4.89 12.87
CA ARG A 21 1.47 4.33 13.15
C ARG A 21 0.48 4.60 12.02
N PHE A 22 0.51 5.80 11.44
CA PHE A 22 -0.29 6.12 10.26
C PHE A 22 0.12 5.26 9.06
N LEU A 23 1.43 5.16 8.80
CA LEU A 23 1.98 4.40 7.67
C LEU A 23 1.74 2.87 7.78
N SER A 24 1.72 2.34 9.00
CA SER A 24 1.39 0.94 9.29
C SER A 24 -0.12 0.66 9.33
N GLN A 25 -0.95 1.69 9.10
CA GLN A 25 -2.41 1.64 9.20
C GLN A 25 -2.93 1.25 10.60
N GLU A 26 -2.15 1.49 11.64
CA GLU A 26 -2.62 1.38 13.04
C GLU A 26 -3.55 2.54 13.43
N ILE A 27 -3.48 3.66 12.70
CA ILE A 27 -4.38 4.80 12.85
C ILE A 27 -5.04 5.07 11.50
N GLY A 28 -6.37 5.00 11.46
CA GLY A 28 -7.17 5.36 10.29
C GLY A 28 -7.35 6.87 10.11
N LEU A 29 -7.84 7.28 8.94
CA LEU A 29 -8.12 8.70 8.64
C LEU A 29 -9.15 9.31 9.62
N GLU A 30 -10.10 8.51 10.09
CA GLU A 30 -11.14 8.95 11.03
C GLU A 30 -10.60 9.22 12.44
N GLU A 31 -9.55 8.52 12.83
CA GLU A 31 -8.91 8.65 14.14
C GLU A 31 -7.82 9.73 14.15
N LEU A 32 -7.30 10.08 12.97
CA LEU A 32 -6.20 11.01 12.80
C LEU A 32 -6.45 12.41 13.41
N PRO A 33 -7.64 13.04 13.30
CA PRO A 33 -7.90 14.31 13.99
C PRO A 33 -7.75 14.19 15.50
N LYS A 34 -8.25 13.10 16.10
CA LYS A 34 -8.17 12.88 17.53
C LYS A 34 -6.71 12.71 17.98
N VAL A 35 -5.94 11.87 17.29
CA VAL A 35 -4.53 11.64 17.63
C VAL A 35 -3.70 12.90 17.44
N LEU A 36 -3.91 13.65 16.35
CA LEU A 36 -3.24 14.94 16.14
C LEU A 36 -3.59 15.93 17.25
N GLY A 37 -4.85 16.00 17.66
CA GLY A 37 -5.27 16.93 18.71
C GLY A 37 -4.66 16.60 20.07
N GLU A 38 -4.55 15.31 20.40
CA GLU A 38 -3.86 14.86 21.62
C GLU A 38 -2.37 15.26 21.61
N LEU A 39 -1.68 15.08 20.48
CA LEU A 39 -0.24 15.39 20.34
C LEU A 39 0.05 16.90 20.28
N LEU A 40 -0.87 17.69 19.73
CA LEU A 40 -0.73 19.14 19.62
C LEU A 40 -1.25 19.87 20.86
N ALA A 41 -1.94 19.17 21.77
CA ALA A 41 -2.66 19.73 22.91
C ALA A 41 -3.67 20.83 22.51
N GLU A 42 -4.26 20.72 21.32
CA GLU A 42 -5.27 21.60 20.75
C GLU A 42 -6.26 20.79 19.90
N GLU A 43 -7.44 21.32 19.58
CA GLU A 43 -8.38 20.63 18.69
C GLU A 43 -7.85 20.66 17.25
N ALA A 44 -7.51 19.50 16.70
CA ALA A 44 -7.02 19.38 15.33
C ALA A 44 -8.19 19.33 14.34
N GLY A 45 -8.17 20.26 13.38
CA GLY A 45 -9.21 20.39 12.37
C GLY A 45 -8.88 19.67 11.06
N PRO A 46 -9.79 19.76 10.07
CA PRO A 46 -9.56 19.20 8.74
C PRO A 46 -8.30 19.72 8.04
N GLU A 47 -7.90 20.97 8.29
CA GLU A 47 -6.67 21.54 7.70
C GLU A 47 -5.40 20.92 8.30
N ASP A 48 -5.40 20.54 9.59
CA ASP A 48 -4.26 19.86 10.21
C ASP A 48 -4.11 18.44 9.65
N VAL A 49 -5.22 17.72 9.51
CA VAL A 49 -5.25 16.40 8.85
C VAL A 49 -4.73 16.50 7.42
N LYS A 50 -5.22 17.48 6.66
CA LYS A 50 -4.78 17.71 5.28
C LYS A 50 -3.29 18.04 5.22
N ALA A 51 -2.80 18.92 6.09
CA ALA A 51 -1.38 19.28 6.14
C ALA A 51 -0.50 18.06 6.47
N PHE A 52 -0.92 17.21 7.41
CA PHE A 52 -0.23 15.95 7.70
C PHE A 52 -0.20 15.01 6.47
N LEU A 53 -1.34 14.80 5.82
CA LEU A 53 -1.42 13.93 4.63
C LEU A 53 -0.56 14.45 3.47
N GLU A 54 -0.61 15.76 3.22
CA GLU A 54 0.24 16.42 2.22
C GLU A 54 1.72 16.21 2.51
N PHE A 55 2.13 16.29 3.78
CA PHE A 55 3.51 16.00 4.18
C PHE A 55 3.90 14.55 3.87
N VAL A 56 3.07 13.58 4.28
CA VAL A 56 3.36 12.16 4.05
C VAL A 56 3.45 11.87 2.55
N LEU A 57 2.46 12.32 1.76
CA LEU A 57 2.41 12.10 0.31
C LEU A 57 3.57 12.77 -0.42
N THR A 58 3.91 14.01 -0.06
CA THR A 58 5.05 14.72 -0.66
C THR A 58 6.36 14.02 -0.34
N SER A 59 6.53 13.55 0.89
CA SER A 59 7.73 12.83 1.32
C SER A 59 7.87 11.49 0.61
N LEU A 60 6.77 10.73 0.46
CA LEU A 60 6.74 9.49 -0.31
C LEU A 60 7.05 9.72 -1.80
N LYS A 61 6.51 10.80 -2.39
CA LYS A 61 6.81 11.18 -3.77
C LYS A 61 8.29 11.53 -3.94
N ALA A 62 8.86 12.31 -3.01
CA ALA A 62 10.26 12.68 -3.02
C ALA A 62 11.17 11.44 -2.89
N LEU A 63 10.81 10.48 -2.03
CA LEU A 63 11.51 9.19 -1.92
C LEU A 63 11.54 8.44 -3.24
N ARG A 64 10.40 8.37 -3.95
CA ARG A 64 10.29 7.66 -5.23
C ARG A 64 11.08 8.33 -6.35
N GLU A 65 11.10 9.67 -6.39
CA GLU A 65 11.70 10.43 -7.49
C GLU A 65 13.19 10.74 -7.30
N LYS A 66 13.60 11.03 -6.05
CA LYS A 66 14.93 11.54 -5.72
C LYS A 66 15.71 10.68 -4.74
N GLY A 67 15.05 9.68 -4.14
CA GLY A 67 15.67 8.78 -3.18
C GLY A 67 15.79 9.33 -1.76
N ARG A 68 16.25 8.45 -0.87
CA ARG A 68 16.36 8.67 0.58
C ARG A 68 17.17 9.90 0.94
N ASP A 69 18.40 10.01 0.45
CA ASP A 69 19.32 11.05 0.90
C ASP A 69 18.87 12.45 0.49
N SER A 70 18.16 12.56 -0.65
CA SER A 70 17.49 13.80 -1.05
C SER A 70 16.35 14.16 -0.09
N LEU A 71 15.55 13.19 0.35
CA LEU A 71 14.49 13.46 1.33
C LEU A 71 15.08 13.92 2.66
N VAL A 72 16.16 13.28 3.14
CA VAL A 72 16.85 13.69 4.38
C VAL A 72 17.31 15.15 4.27
N ALA A 73 17.97 15.52 3.18
CA ALA A 73 18.41 16.90 2.96
C ALA A 73 17.24 17.89 2.93
N ASP A 74 16.11 17.52 2.33
CA ASP A 74 14.91 18.37 2.27
C ASP A 74 14.25 18.50 3.65
N LEU A 75 14.17 17.44 4.44
CA LEU A 75 13.65 17.47 5.82
C LEU A 75 14.54 18.35 6.72
N VAL A 76 15.86 18.24 6.61
CA VAL A 76 16.80 19.10 7.36
C VAL A 76 16.60 20.58 7.00
N ARG A 77 16.42 20.90 5.71
CA ARG A 77 16.10 22.28 5.27
C ARG A 77 14.77 22.79 5.82
N LEU A 78 13.82 21.89 6.09
CA LEU A 78 12.53 22.22 6.67
C LEU A 78 12.60 22.43 8.18
N GLY A 79 13.71 22.11 8.84
CA GLY A 79 13.95 22.34 10.27
C GLY A 79 14.00 21.07 11.13
N PHE A 80 13.97 19.88 10.53
CA PHE A 80 14.14 18.61 11.25
C PHE A 80 15.61 18.41 11.64
N GLY A 81 15.87 17.75 12.77
CA GLY A 81 17.22 17.33 13.13
C GLY A 81 17.74 16.28 12.14
N GLU A 82 19.06 16.20 11.92
CA GLU A 82 19.63 15.28 10.92
C GLU A 82 19.33 13.80 11.23
N SER A 83 19.47 13.37 12.50
CA SER A 83 19.11 12.00 12.93
C SER A 83 17.61 11.73 12.73
N GLU A 84 16.77 12.68 13.14
CA GLU A 84 15.32 12.56 13.02
C GLU A 84 14.90 12.50 11.53
N ALA A 85 15.50 13.32 10.67
CA ALA A 85 15.25 13.33 9.24
C ALA A 85 15.63 11.99 8.60
N ALA A 86 16.76 11.40 9.02
CA ALA A 86 17.19 10.08 8.57
C ALA A 86 16.20 8.99 9.01
N GLU A 87 15.82 8.97 10.28
CA GLU A 87 14.85 8.01 10.84
C GLU A 87 13.48 8.12 10.16
N LEU A 88 13.00 9.34 9.94
CA LEU A 88 11.73 9.58 9.25
C LEU A 88 11.78 9.13 7.79
N ALA A 89 12.88 9.42 7.08
CA ALA A 89 13.07 8.97 5.71
C ALA A 89 13.12 7.43 5.62
N ASP A 90 13.75 6.77 6.59
CA ASP A 90 13.80 5.30 6.67
C ASP A 90 12.44 4.69 6.99
N ALA A 91 11.68 5.28 7.93
CA ALA A 91 10.31 4.86 8.24
C ALA A 91 9.38 5.01 7.03
N LEU A 92 9.43 6.15 6.34
CA LEU A 92 8.65 6.40 5.12
C LEU A 92 9.05 5.44 3.99
N LYS A 93 10.35 5.20 3.79
CA LYS A 93 10.84 4.24 2.80
C LYS A 93 10.36 2.83 3.12
N ALA A 94 10.35 2.45 4.40
CA ALA A 94 9.83 1.17 4.84
C ALA A 94 8.32 1.05 4.64
N ALA A 95 7.58 2.15 4.64
CA ALA A 95 6.14 2.13 4.41
C ALA A 95 5.74 2.08 2.93
N ILE A 96 6.66 2.35 1.99
CA ILE A 96 6.37 2.23 0.57
C ILE A 96 6.02 0.77 0.27
N PRO A 97 4.81 0.47 -0.24
CA PRO A 97 4.48 -0.87 -0.66
C PRO A 97 5.41 -1.29 -1.80
N THR A 98 5.99 -2.47 -1.67
CA THR A 98 6.71 -3.13 -2.76
C THR A 98 6.14 -4.53 -2.93
N PRO A 99 6.22 -5.12 -4.13
CA PRO A 99 5.78 -6.49 -4.35
C PRO A 99 6.38 -7.49 -3.35
N GLU A 100 7.63 -7.30 -2.93
CA GLU A 100 8.29 -8.15 -1.94
C GLU A 100 7.71 -7.99 -0.53
N ARG A 101 7.37 -6.76 -0.12
CA ARG A 101 6.74 -6.51 1.19
C ARG A 101 5.30 -6.99 1.22
N ASP A 102 4.56 -6.73 0.14
CA ASP A 102 3.18 -7.19 0.03
C ASP A 102 3.15 -8.73 0.02
N ALA A 103 4.05 -9.39 -0.73
CA ALA A 103 4.21 -10.83 -0.67
C ALA A 103 4.58 -11.36 0.71
N ALA A 104 5.39 -10.64 1.49
CA ALA A 104 5.75 -11.07 2.85
C ALA A 104 4.52 -11.22 3.76
N LEU A 105 3.53 -10.33 3.63
CA LEU A 105 2.26 -10.45 4.35
C LEU A 105 1.42 -11.64 3.87
N LEU A 106 1.50 -11.98 2.59
CA LEU A 106 0.78 -13.14 2.04
C LEU A 106 1.35 -14.47 2.50
N LYS A 107 2.65 -14.53 2.80
CA LYS A 107 3.30 -15.75 3.32
C LYS A 107 2.84 -16.14 4.72
N GLU A 108 2.22 -15.22 5.45
CA GLU A 108 1.66 -15.51 6.77
C GLU A 108 0.37 -16.33 6.66
N LEU A 109 -0.23 -16.40 5.47
CA LEU A 109 -1.47 -17.14 5.19
C LEU A 109 -1.17 -18.57 4.77
N GLY A 110 -1.99 -19.51 5.22
CA GLY A 110 -1.98 -20.88 4.71
C GLY A 110 -2.54 -20.95 3.29
N ARG A 111 -2.29 -22.07 2.59
CA ARG A 111 -2.79 -22.33 1.23
C ARG A 111 -4.29 -22.02 1.04
N GLU A 112 -5.14 -22.47 1.97
CA GLU A 112 -6.60 -22.28 1.86
C GLU A 112 -7.02 -20.82 2.03
N GLU A 113 -6.38 -20.10 2.96
CA GLU A 113 -6.64 -18.67 3.17
C GLU A 113 -6.18 -17.85 1.97
N LEU A 114 -5.02 -18.18 1.43
CA LEU A 114 -4.46 -17.55 0.24
C LEU A 114 -5.33 -17.78 -1.00
N ALA A 115 -5.88 -18.99 -1.17
CA ALA A 115 -6.82 -19.31 -2.23
C ALA A 115 -8.09 -18.46 -2.12
N ARG A 116 -8.72 -18.44 -0.93
CA ARG A 116 -9.92 -17.60 -0.69
C ARG A 116 -9.65 -16.12 -0.92
N LEU A 117 -8.48 -15.63 -0.52
CA LEU A 117 -8.09 -14.24 -0.73
C LEU A 117 -7.89 -13.91 -2.21
N ALA A 118 -7.27 -14.81 -2.98
CA ALA A 118 -7.11 -14.63 -4.41
C ALA A 118 -8.45 -14.68 -5.15
N GLU A 119 -9.34 -15.61 -4.80
CA GLU A 119 -10.70 -15.69 -5.34
C GLU A 119 -11.51 -14.44 -4.98
N GLY A 120 -11.42 -13.98 -3.73
CA GLY A 120 -12.04 -12.75 -3.27
C GLY A 120 -11.53 -11.51 -4.02
N TRP A 121 -10.24 -11.45 -4.33
CA TRP A 121 -9.67 -10.40 -5.19
C TRP A 121 -10.22 -10.45 -6.62
N VAL A 122 -10.43 -11.64 -7.20
CA VAL A 122 -11.10 -11.78 -8.51
C VAL A 122 -12.53 -11.23 -8.42
N SER A 123 -13.30 -11.64 -7.41
CA SER A 123 -14.66 -11.13 -7.19
C SER A 123 -14.71 -9.61 -7.00
N LEU A 124 -13.78 -9.03 -6.26
CA LEU A 124 -13.63 -7.58 -6.11
C LEU A 124 -13.38 -6.90 -7.47
N ARG A 125 -12.51 -7.47 -8.31
CA ARG A 125 -12.26 -6.97 -9.68
C ARG A 125 -13.51 -7.03 -10.56
N LEU A 126 -14.32 -8.08 -10.40
CA LEU A 126 -15.57 -8.30 -11.15
C LEU A 126 -16.75 -7.44 -10.63
N GLY A 127 -16.62 -6.84 -9.45
CA GLY A 127 -17.61 -5.95 -8.86
C GLY A 127 -18.58 -6.62 -7.90
N ASP A 128 -18.23 -7.78 -7.35
CA ASP A 128 -19.01 -8.46 -6.30
C ASP A 128 -18.84 -7.80 -4.92
N TYR A 129 -17.80 -6.98 -4.77
CA TYR A 129 -17.50 -6.16 -3.59
C TYR A 129 -17.29 -4.70 -4.03
N GLU A 130 -17.73 -3.74 -3.22
CA GLU A 130 -17.58 -2.31 -3.46
C GLU A 130 -16.12 -1.88 -3.30
N ASP A 131 -15.44 -2.37 -2.26
CA ASP A 131 -14.05 -2.03 -1.94
C ASP A 131 -13.32 -3.13 -1.15
N THR A 132 -12.06 -2.84 -0.81
CA THR A 132 -11.19 -3.74 -0.03
C THR A 132 -11.64 -3.91 1.41
N ASP A 133 -12.45 -3.00 1.94
CA ASP A 133 -12.88 -2.99 3.34
C ASP A 133 -14.05 -3.97 3.49
N GLU A 134 -15.00 -3.94 2.57
CA GLU A 134 -16.06 -4.95 2.45
C GLU A 134 -15.45 -6.36 2.25
N LEU A 135 -14.46 -6.50 1.35
CA LEU A 135 -13.79 -7.77 1.13
C LEU A 135 -13.06 -8.27 2.39
N ALA A 136 -12.38 -7.39 3.12
CA ALA A 136 -11.68 -7.74 4.36
C ALA A 136 -12.64 -8.24 5.43
N GLU A 137 -13.79 -7.58 5.59
CA GLU A 137 -14.87 -8.03 6.49
C GLU A 137 -15.41 -9.39 6.08
N ALA A 138 -15.71 -9.59 4.79
CA ALA A 138 -16.24 -10.85 4.26
C ALA A 138 -15.28 -12.04 4.46
N LEU A 139 -13.96 -11.81 4.33
CA LEU A 139 -12.95 -12.85 4.50
C LEU A 139 -12.50 -13.04 5.95
N GLY A 140 -12.90 -12.15 6.87
CA GLY A 140 -12.40 -12.15 8.25
C GLY A 140 -10.89 -11.93 8.36
N LEU A 141 -10.30 -11.22 7.39
CA LEU A 141 -8.86 -10.96 7.31
C LEU A 141 -8.52 -9.51 7.70
N PRO A 142 -7.31 -9.25 8.21
CA PRO A 142 -6.88 -7.88 8.43
C PRO A 142 -6.89 -7.08 7.12
N ARG A 143 -7.47 -5.87 7.16
CA ARG A 143 -7.51 -4.93 6.02
C ARG A 143 -6.16 -4.76 5.32
N ARG A 144 -5.09 -4.62 6.11
CA ARG A 144 -3.71 -4.50 5.60
C ARG A 144 -3.29 -5.67 4.71
N THR A 145 -3.77 -6.88 5.01
CA THR A 145 -3.46 -8.11 4.27
C THR A 145 -4.21 -8.12 2.94
N VAL A 146 -5.49 -7.72 2.93
CA VAL A 146 -6.30 -7.63 1.71
C VAL A 146 -5.77 -6.55 0.78
N LEU A 147 -5.41 -5.38 1.31
CA LEU A 147 -4.78 -4.31 0.53
C LEU A 147 -3.42 -4.72 -0.05
N ALA A 148 -2.61 -5.48 0.70
CA ALA A 148 -1.35 -6.02 0.20
C ALA A 148 -1.59 -7.03 -0.92
N ALA A 149 -2.57 -7.93 -0.77
CA ALA A 149 -2.95 -8.87 -1.81
C ALA A 149 -3.42 -8.17 -3.07
N GLU A 150 -4.27 -7.15 -2.93
CA GLU A 150 -4.78 -6.37 -4.07
C GLU A 150 -3.62 -5.75 -4.86
N ARG A 151 -2.71 -5.03 -4.19
CA ARG A 151 -1.54 -4.43 -4.85
C ARG A 151 -0.64 -5.48 -5.50
N PHE A 152 -0.34 -6.55 -4.78
CA PHE A 152 0.53 -7.62 -5.25
C PHE A 152 -0.05 -8.33 -6.49
N LEU A 153 -1.31 -8.76 -6.42
CA LEU A 153 -1.99 -9.46 -7.50
C LEU A 153 -2.27 -8.53 -8.69
N ASN A 154 -2.50 -7.24 -8.45
CA ASN A 154 -2.60 -6.25 -9.53
C ASN A 154 -1.27 -6.11 -10.28
N ALA A 155 -0.16 -5.93 -9.57
CA ALA A 155 1.16 -5.85 -10.19
C ALA A 155 1.53 -7.13 -10.95
N LEU A 156 1.21 -8.30 -10.38
CA LEU A 156 1.42 -9.59 -11.02
C LEU A 156 0.57 -9.74 -12.30
N LEU A 157 -0.71 -9.34 -12.24
CA LEU A 157 -1.59 -9.35 -13.41
C LEU A 157 -1.05 -8.43 -14.50
N ASP A 158 -0.55 -7.24 -14.15
CA ASP A 158 0.02 -6.30 -15.12
C ASP A 158 1.24 -6.89 -15.85
N GLU A 159 2.15 -7.57 -15.13
CA GLU A 159 3.27 -8.31 -15.74
C GLU A 159 2.78 -9.44 -16.67
N VAL A 160 1.66 -10.08 -16.34
CA VAL A 160 1.05 -11.12 -17.19
C VAL A 160 0.41 -10.53 -18.44
N LEU A 161 -0.35 -9.45 -18.30
CA LEU A 161 -1.04 -8.79 -19.39
C LEU A 161 -0.08 -8.08 -20.35
N SER A 162 1.06 -7.59 -19.86
CA SER A 162 2.13 -7.02 -20.69
C SER A 162 2.92 -8.09 -21.45
N GLY A 163 2.80 -9.37 -21.06
CA GLY A 163 3.55 -10.48 -21.63
C GLY A 163 4.96 -10.63 -21.04
N GLU A 164 5.33 -9.83 -20.05
CA GLU A 164 6.59 -9.96 -19.31
C GLU A 164 6.64 -11.27 -18.50
N LEU A 165 5.46 -11.76 -18.07
CA LEU A 165 5.31 -12.99 -17.31
C LEU A 165 4.24 -13.90 -17.91
N SER A 166 4.58 -15.16 -18.20
CA SER A 166 3.57 -16.14 -18.61
C SER A 166 2.90 -16.78 -17.39
N VAL A 167 1.59 -17.05 -17.44
CA VAL A 167 0.86 -17.78 -16.39
C VAL A 167 1.55 -19.09 -15.98
N ARG A 168 2.09 -19.84 -16.96
CA ARG A 168 2.80 -21.10 -16.72
C ARG A 168 4.03 -20.97 -15.82
N ARG A 169 4.64 -19.79 -15.77
CA ARG A 169 5.83 -19.48 -14.96
C ARG A 169 5.49 -18.80 -13.64
N LEU A 170 4.21 -18.48 -13.39
CA LEU A 170 3.79 -17.84 -12.15
C LEU A 170 4.21 -18.63 -10.90
N PRO A 171 4.02 -19.96 -10.81
CA PRO A 171 4.42 -20.69 -9.60
C PRO A 171 5.92 -20.57 -9.30
N GLU A 172 6.75 -20.62 -10.35
CA GLU A 172 8.21 -20.49 -10.25
C GLU A 172 8.58 -19.08 -9.79
N VAL A 173 8.06 -18.03 -10.44
CA VAL A 173 8.36 -16.64 -10.08
C VAL A 173 7.88 -16.27 -8.68
N LEU A 174 6.67 -16.71 -8.31
CA LEU A 174 6.12 -16.53 -6.96
C LEU A 174 7.00 -17.18 -5.89
N SER A 175 7.57 -18.34 -6.19
CA SER A 175 8.49 -19.03 -5.29
C SER A 175 9.88 -18.35 -5.25
N GLU A 176 10.47 -18.04 -6.41
CA GLU A 176 11.85 -17.58 -6.50
C GLU A 176 12.04 -16.10 -6.18
N ARG A 177 11.19 -15.24 -6.75
CA ARG A 177 11.30 -13.78 -6.58
C ARG A 177 10.71 -13.32 -5.26
N TYR A 178 9.60 -13.95 -4.87
CA TYR A 178 8.84 -13.52 -3.72
C TYR A 178 8.94 -14.47 -2.54
N GLY A 179 9.50 -15.67 -2.69
CA GLY A 179 9.73 -16.61 -1.59
C GLY A 179 8.45 -17.22 -1.02
N LEU A 180 7.37 -17.32 -1.81
CA LEU A 180 6.18 -18.09 -1.42
C LEU A 180 6.51 -19.59 -1.40
N GLY A 181 5.84 -20.34 -0.53
CA GLY A 181 5.92 -21.80 -0.55
C GLY A 181 5.32 -22.36 -1.84
N ARG A 182 5.71 -23.59 -2.18
CA ARG A 182 5.35 -24.20 -3.47
C ARG A 182 3.84 -24.36 -3.64
N GLU A 183 3.13 -24.71 -2.58
CA GLU A 183 1.68 -24.91 -2.62
C GLU A 183 0.94 -23.57 -2.70
N GLU A 184 1.40 -22.58 -1.95
CA GLU A 184 0.91 -21.20 -1.95
C GLU A 184 1.10 -20.55 -3.33
N ALA A 185 2.30 -20.66 -3.89
CA ALA A 185 2.61 -20.17 -5.23
C ALA A 185 1.76 -20.83 -6.32
N SER A 186 1.51 -22.14 -6.18
CA SER A 186 0.67 -22.88 -7.13
C SER A 186 -0.79 -22.44 -7.07
N VAL A 187 -1.34 -22.26 -5.87
CA VAL A 187 -2.76 -21.88 -5.72
C VAL A 187 -3.02 -20.46 -6.24
N LEU A 188 -2.11 -19.51 -5.99
CA LEU A 188 -2.21 -18.17 -6.57
C LEU A 188 -2.17 -18.19 -8.09
N ALA A 189 -1.24 -18.96 -8.65
CA ALA A 189 -1.11 -19.10 -10.10
C ALA A 189 -2.33 -19.75 -10.75
N GLU A 190 -2.93 -20.75 -10.09
CA GLU A 190 -4.16 -21.43 -10.52
C GLU A 190 -5.33 -20.45 -10.56
N VAL A 191 -5.60 -19.72 -9.46
CA VAL A 191 -6.69 -18.73 -9.41
C VAL A 191 -6.52 -17.63 -10.46
N VAL A 192 -5.29 -17.08 -10.62
CA VAL A 192 -5.01 -16.07 -11.65
C VAL A 192 -5.19 -16.65 -13.05
N GLY A 193 -4.71 -17.88 -13.28
CA GLY A 193 -4.80 -18.55 -14.58
C GLY A 193 -6.24 -18.86 -14.99
N ASP A 194 -7.03 -19.43 -14.09
CA ASP A 194 -8.41 -19.82 -14.32
C ASP A 194 -9.32 -18.62 -14.59
N ASN A 195 -8.98 -17.46 -14.01
CA ASN A 195 -9.76 -16.23 -14.13
C ASN A 195 -9.15 -15.21 -15.10
N LEU A 196 -8.07 -15.54 -15.82
CA LEU A 196 -7.32 -14.58 -16.63
C LEU A 196 -8.20 -13.90 -17.69
N GLU A 197 -9.10 -14.65 -18.33
CA GLU A 197 -9.99 -14.08 -19.36
C GLU A 197 -10.94 -13.03 -18.76
N ALA A 198 -11.53 -13.32 -17.60
CA ALA A 198 -12.45 -12.40 -16.93
C ALA A 198 -11.70 -11.15 -16.44
N LEU A 199 -10.53 -11.34 -15.82
CA LEU A 199 -9.66 -10.26 -15.36
C LEU A 199 -9.19 -9.36 -16.53
N PHE A 200 -8.83 -9.96 -17.66
CA PHE A 200 -8.46 -9.23 -18.88
C PHE A 200 -9.61 -8.38 -19.40
N ARG A 201 -10.83 -8.94 -19.49
CA ARG A 201 -12.02 -8.21 -19.95
C ARG A 201 -12.30 -6.99 -19.07
N VAL A 202 -12.21 -7.14 -17.74
CA VAL A 202 -12.37 -6.02 -16.80
C VAL A 202 -11.28 -4.97 -17.01
N ALA A 203 -10.01 -5.38 -17.11
CA ALA A 203 -8.90 -4.46 -17.31
C ALA A 203 -9.06 -3.64 -18.60
N VAL A 204 -9.43 -4.30 -19.71
CA VAL A 204 -9.70 -3.62 -20.99
C VAL A 204 -10.89 -2.67 -20.88
N TYR A 205 -11.98 -3.07 -20.23
CA TYR A 205 -13.15 -2.20 -20.07
C TYR A 205 -12.80 -0.94 -19.27
N ARG A 206 -12.05 -1.08 -18.17
CA ARG A 206 -11.57 0.06 -17.37
C ARG A 206 -10.69 0.99 -18.22
N LEU A 207 -9.74 0.45 -18.98
CA LEU A 207 -8.89 1.23 -19.88
C LEU A 207 -9.71 2.01 -20.94
N LEU A 208 -10.67 1.35 -21.58
CA LEU A 208 -11.53 1.98 -22.58
C LEU A 208 -12.39 3.10 -21.99
N LYS A 209 -12.90 2.90 -20.77
CA LYS A 209 -13.65 3.93 -20.04
C LYS A 209 -12.77 5.14 -19.74
N GLU A 210 -11.56 4.94 -19.24
CA GLU A 210 -10.61 6.02 -18.97
C GLU A 210 -10.21 6.81 -20.22
N LEU A 211 -10.05 6.13 -21.36
CA LEU A 211 -9.77 6.80 -22.64
C LEU A 211 -10.93 7.67 -23.09
N LYS A 212 -12.16 7.18 -22.94
CA LYS A 212 -13.38 7.93 -23.27
C LYS A 212 -13.59 9.15 -22.38
N GLU A 213 -13.21 9.08 -21.10
CA GLU A 213 -13.34 10.20 -20.16
C GLU A 213 -12.27 11.29 -20.35
N LYS A 214 -11.22 11.02 -21.14
CA LYS A 214 -10.14 11.96 -21.47
C LYS A 214 -10.37 12.71 -22.80
N GLU A 215 -11.42 12.38 -23.54
CA GLU A 215 -11.88 13.08 -24.75
C GLU A 215 -12.93 14.16 -24.42
#